data_AF-A0A5N6F9Z2-F1
#
_entry.id   AF-A0A5N6F9Z2-F1
#
_cell.length_a   1.000
_cell.length_b   1.000
_cell.length_c   1.000
_cell.angle_alpha   90.00
_cell.angle_beta   90.00
_cell.angle_gamma   90.00
#
_symmetry.space_group_name_H-M   'P 1'
#
loop_
_entity.id
_entity.type
_entity.pdbx_description
1 polymer ?
#
loop_
_entity_poly.entity_id
_entity_poly.type
_entity_poly.pdbx_seq_one_letter_code
_entity_poly.pdbx_strand_id
1 'polypeptide(L)'
;MKLNLIVLFLFIFSFAASSPVAEPDEVDGLEGLYERDSSPEHVRRDHKCNQQEPRCEPGHWNSNSCKCNGKWCDQFDPHCNNWSWNQCKCIKKCDGPDRRCKPGDWDWNSCRCKGRWCDNYDSNCKTWNWDTCQCKKVCHEADRHCKPGDWDWNSCRCKGRWCDNYDSNCKMWNWDTCQCKKVCHQADPHCKPGDWDWGQCRCKGKWCSNYDSNCKTWNWDTCQCKKVCHQADPHCKPDDWDWNNCRCRGKWCDNFQSNCNNWNWDKCKCKHKS
;
A
#
# COMPACT_ATOMS: atom_id res chain seq x y z
N MET A 1 -24.29 34.52 44.04
CA MET A 1 -25.41 35.12 44.81
C MET A 1 -26.72 34.71 44.14
N LYS A 2 -27.65 34.19 44.97
CA LYS A 2 -29.09 33.94 44.75
C LYS A 2 -29.50 32.75 43.86
N LEU A 3 -30.50 31.91 44.18
CA LEU A 3 -31.16 31.39 45.40
C LEU A 3 -32.35 30.50 44.94
N ASN A 4 -32.84 29.63 45.84
CA ASN A 4 -34.10 28.85 45.85
C ASN A 4 -34.01 27.45 45.21
N LEU A 5 -34.03 26.30 45.89
CA LEU A 5 -34.55 25.86 47.21
C LEU A 5 -36.09 25.94 47.39
N ILE A 6 -36.66 24.73 47.60
CA ILE A 6 -37.91 24.37 48.30
C ILE A 6 -39.19 24.26 47.48
N VAL A 7 -39.74 23.03 47.43
CA VAL A 7 -41.13 22.55 47.73
C VAL A 7 -41.08 21.03 47.44
N LEU A 8 -41.03 20.05 48.36
CA LEU A 8 -41.78 19.67 49.57
C LEU A 8 -43.23 19.19 49.29
N PHE A 9 -43.60 18.08 49.94
CA PHE A 9 -44.86 17.31 49.99
C PHE A 9 -44.81 15.92 49.32
N LEU A 10 -44.44 14.87 50.04
CA LEU A 10 -45.25 14.08 51.00
C LEU A 10 -46.32 13.21 50.33
N PHE A 11 -46.05 11.91 50.24
CA PHE A 11 -47.04 10.88 50.56
C PHE A 11 -46.34 9.72 51.28
N ILE A 12 -46.67 9.62 52.57
CA ILE A 12 -46.36 8.54 53.52
C ILE A 12 -47.57 7.58 53.51
N PHE A 13 -47.35 6.34 53.98
CA PHE A 13 -48.29 5.24 54.29
C PHE A 13 -48.44 4.21 53.15
N SER A 14 -48.25 2.89 53.32
CA SER A 14 -48.34 2.05 54.53
C SER A 14 -47.77 0.64 54.30
N PHE A 15 -47.12 0.11 55.35
CA PHE A 15 -47.22 -1.23 55.97
C PHE A 15 -47.11 -2.54 55.15
N ALA A 16 -46.06 -3.32 55.46
CA ALA A 16 -46.10 -4.65 56.12
C ALA A 16 -44.63 -5.16 56.23
N ALA A 17 -43.97 -5.22 57.39
CA ALA A 17 -44.15 -6.10 58.54
C ALA A 17 -44.01 -7.60 58.21
N SER A 18 -42.80 -8.14 58.33
CA SER A 18 -42.49 -9.36 59.13
C SER A 18 -40.99 -9.69 59.07
N SER A 19 -40.32 -9.61 60.21
CA SER A 19 -39.00 -10.24 60.47
C SER A 19 -39.23 -11.65 61.05
N PRO A 20 -38.20 -12.32 61.57
CA PRO A 20 -37.27 -13.24 60.90
C PRO A 20 -37.62 -14.72 61.20
N VAL A 21 -37.16 -15.65 60.37
CA VAL A 21 -37.09 -17.07 60.75
C VAL A 21 -35.63 -17.47 60.80
N ALA A 22 -35.19 -17.78 62.02
CA ALA A 22 -33.94 -18.44 62.31
C ALA A 22 -34.17 -19.96 62.36
N GLU A 23 -33.18 -20.69 61.81
CA GLU A 23 -32.73 -22.04 62.18
C GLU A 23 -33.59 -23.27 61.78
N PRO A 24 -32.97 -24.42 61.45
CA PRO A 24 -31.81 -24.99 62.15
C PRO A 24 -30.58 -25.38 61.31
N ASP A 25 -29.46 -25.44 62.02
CA ASP A 25 -28.29 -26.26 61.73
C ASP A 25 -28.69 -27.71 61.42
N GLU A 26 -28.19 -28.25 60.30
CA GLU A 26 -27.93 -29.68 60.17
C GLU A 26 -26.46 -29.88 59.81
N VAL A 27 -25.75 -30.37 60.82
CA VAL A 27 -24.47 -31.07 60.71
C VAL A 27 -24.75 -32.39 60.02
N ASP A 28 -24.27 -32.60 58.80
CA ASP A 28 -23.52 -33.83 58.45
C ASP A 28 -22.99 -33.77 57.02
N GLY A 29 -21.81 -34.32 56.81
CA GLY A 29 -21.20 -34.41 55.49
C GLY A 29 -19.67 -34.36 55.51
N LEU A 30 -19.06 -35.01 56.49
CA LEU A 30 -17.65 -35.38 56.44
C LEU A 30 -17.49 -36.57 55.46
N GLU A 31 -17.69 -36.35 54.17
CA GLU A 31 -17.50 -37.34 53.11
C GLU A 31 -16.93 -36.64 51.86
N GLY A 32 -15.84 -37.07 51.23
CA GLY A 32 -14.88 -38.09 51.57
C GLY A 32 -13.63 -37.82 50.75
N LEU A 33 -12.48 -37.88 51.41
CA LEU A 33 -11.20 -38.08 50.75
C LEU A 33 -11.16 -39.54 50.29
N TYR A 34 -11.85 -39.88 49.20
CA TYR A 34 -11.68 -41.19 48.57
C TYR A 34 -11.14 -41.02 47.16
N GLU A 35 -10.00 -41.67 46.92
CA GLU A 35 -9.49 -41.93 45.58
C GLU A 35 -10.56 -42.73 44.83
N ARG A 36 -11.13 -42.17 43.77
CA ARG A 36 -12.11 -42.86 42.91
C ARG A 36 -11.52 -43.08 41.53
N ASP A 37 -11.60 -44.32 41.06
CA ASP A 37 -11.22 -44.69 39.70
C ASP A 37 -12.26 -44.19 38.70
N SER A 38 -11.82 -43.80 37.49
CA SER A 38 -12.72 -43.44 36.40
C SER A 38 -13.61 -44.62 35.98
N SER A 39 -14.85 -44.32 35.58
CA SER A 39 -15.81 -45.30 35.04
C SER A 39 -15.20 -46.11 33.88
N PRO A 40 -15.62 -47.37 33.62
CA PRO A 40 -14.86 -48.35 32.83
C PRO A 40 -14.62 -48.01 31.34
N GLU A 41 -15.24 -46.96 30.82
CA GLU A 41 -15.20 -46.64 29.38
C GLU A 41 -13.85 -46.09 28.89
N HIS A 42 -12.93 -45.72 29.79
CA HIS A 42 -11.64 -45.11 29.40
C HIS A 42 -10.46 -46.08 29.34
N VAL A 43 -10.65 -47.38 29.57
CA VAL A 43 -9.56 -48.37 29.46
C VAL A 43 -9.35 -48.76 27.99
N ARG A 44 -8.64 -47.89 27.24
CA ARG A 44 -8.05 -48.27 25.96
C ARG A 44 -6.72 -48.98 26.17
N ARG A 45 -6.40 -49.85 25.21
CA ARG A 45 -5.30 -50.86 25.13
C ARG A 45 -3.87 -50.42 25.46
N ASP A 46 -3.64 -49.15 25.76
CA ASP A 46 -2.36 -48.61 26.21
C ASP A 46 -2.63 -47.95 27.55
N HIS A 47 -1.98 -48.37 28.64
CA HIS A 47 -2.22 -47.98 30.04
C HIS A 47 -2.08 -46.46 30.37
N LYS A 48 -2.56 -45.55 29.53
CA LYS A 48 -2.56 -44.10 29.69
C LYS A 48 -3.92 -43.51 29.34
N CYS A 49 -4.57 -42.89 30.32
CA CYS A 49 -5.77 -42.11 30.11
C CYS A 49 -5.38 -40.68 29.74
N ASN A 50 -5.21 -40.46 28.43
CA ASN A 50 -4.72 -39.19 27.87
C ASN A 50 -5.75 -38.05 27.95
N GLN A 51 -7.02 -38.35 28.20
CA GLN A 51 -8.04 -37.33 28.43
C GLN A 51 -8.13 -37.01 29.92
N GLN A 52 -8.03 -35.72 30.25
CA GLN A 52 -8.33 -35.23 31.58
C GLN A 52 -9.83 -35.39 31.84
N GLU A 53 -10.17 -35.96 32.99
CA GLU A 53 -11.56 -36.15 33.34
C GLU A 53 -12.19 -34.85 33.87
N PRO A 54 -13.28 -34.33 33.27
CA PRO A 54 -13.85 -33.04 33.64
C PRO A 54 -14.37 -32.97 35.07
N ARG A 55 -14.70 -34.11 35.68
CA ARG A 55 -15.15 -34.22 37.07
C ARG A 55 -14.03 -34.14 38.10
N CYS A 56 -12.77 -34.17 37.65
CA CYS A 56 -11.60 -34.03 38.48
C CYS A 56 -11.08 -32.58 38.44
N GLU A 57 -10.69 -32.06 39.60
CA GLU A 57 -10.12 -30.73 39.75
C GLU A 57 -8.95 -30.49 38.77
N PRO A 58 -8.92 -29.34 38.05
CA PRO A 58 -7.87 -29.04 37.08
C PRO A 58 -6.47 -29.14 37.66
N GLY A 59 -5.59 -29.89 36.98
CA GLY A 59 -4.20 -30.09 37.42
C GLY A 59 -3.99 -31.29 38.34
N HIS A 60 -5.05 -31.99 38.75
CA HIS A 60 -4.96 -33.13 39.68
C HIS A 60 -5.24 -34.51 39.03
N TRP A 61 -5.35 -34.57 37.71
CA TRP A 61 -5.52 -35.83 36.96
C TRP A 61 -4.16 -36.50 36.71
N ASN A 62 -4.01 -37.75 37.16
CA ASN A 62 -2.86 -38.58 36.83
C ASN A 62 -3.18 -39.48 35.64
N SER A 63 -2.65 -39.12 34.47
CA SER A 63 -2.87 -39.87 33.22
C SER A 63 -2.23 -41.26 33.21
N ASN A 64 -1.21 -41.52 34.04
CA ASN A 64 -0.53 -42.82 34.10
C ASN A 64 -1.30 -43.83 34.94
N SER A 65 -2.00 -43.39 35.99
CA SER A 65 -2.83 -44.26 36.83
C SER A 65 -4.33 -44.14 36.52
N CYS A 66 -4.72 -43.19 35.68
CA CYS A 66 -6.12 -42.85 35.41
C CYS A 66 -6.90 -42.48 36.68
N LYS A 67 -6.23 -41.78 37.60
CA LYS A 67 -6.80 -41.39 38.91
C LYS A 67 -6.83 -39.89 39.09
N CYS A 68 -7.88 -39.41 39.73
CA CYS A 68 -7.93 -38.06 40.25
C CYS A 68 -7.30 -38.04 41.65
N ASN A 69 -6.24 -37.25 41.82
CA ASN A 69 -5.58 -37.04 43.11
C ASN A 69 -6.09 -35.77 43.83
N GLY A 70 -7.13 -35.13 43.30
CA GLY A 70 -7.72 -33.89 43.79
C GLY A 70 -9.20 -34.07 44.09
N LYS A 71 -9.95 -32.97 44.19
CA LYS A 71 -11.40 -33.07 44.43
C LYS A 71 -12.11 -33.63 43.20
N TRP A 72 -13.02 -34.58 43.48
CA TRP A 72 -13.91 -35.17 42.50
C TRP A 72 -15.33 -34.70 42.74
N CYS A 73 -15.99 -34.18 41.70
CA CYS A 73 -17.36 -33.71 41.78
C CYS A 73 -18.23 -34.42 40.75
N ASP A 74 -19.08 -35.36 41.19
CA ASP A 74 -19.97 -36.13 40.30
C ASP A 74 -20.99 -35.25 39.56
N GLN A 75 -21.39 -34.13 40.17
CA GLN A 75 -22.32 -33.15 39.61
C GLN A 75 -21.61 -32.02 38.83
N PHE A 76 -20.32 -32.20 38.47
CA PHE A 76 -19.60 -31.18 37.72
C PHE A 76 -20.37 -30.78 36.46
N ASP A 77 -20.66 -29.49 36.37
CA ASP A 77 -21.32 -28.89 35.22
C ASP A 77 -20.28 -28.15 34.37
N PRO A 78 -19.90 -28.69 33.20
CA PRO A 78 -18.92 -28.06 32.31
C PRO A 78 -19.42 -26.72 31.75
N HIS A 79 -20.72 -26.42 31.85
CA HIS A 79 -21.30 -25.15 31.45
C HIS A 79 -21.33 -24.12 32.60
N CYS A 80 -20.85 -24.49 33.79
CA CYS A 80 -20.68 -23.55 34.89
C CYS A 80 -19.33 -22.82 34.79
N ASN A 81 -19.38 -21.52 34.53
CA ASN A 81 -18.15 -20.71 34.42
C ASN A 81 -17.45 -20.46 35.76
N ASN A 82 -18.15 -20.65 36.88
CA ASN A 82 -17.64 -20.39 38.22
C ASN A 82 -17.95 -21.57 39.15
N TRP A 83 -17.34 -22.71 38.86
CA TRP A 83 -17.48 -23.93 39.65
C TRP A 83 -16.63 -23.86 40.92
N SER A 84 -17.25 -24.13 42.08
CA SER A 84 -16.52 -24.32 43.33
C SER A 84 -16.14 -25.79 43.49
N TRP A 85 -14.87 -26.12 43.28
CA TRP A 85 -14.33 -27.47 43.54
C TRP A 85 -14.44 -27.87 45.01
N ASN A 86 -14.42 -26.90 45.92
CA ASN A 86 -14.55 -27.17 47.35
C ASN A 86 -15.95 -27.59 47.77
N GLN A 87 -16.97 -26.99 47.16
CA GLN A 87 -18.37 -27.21 47.51
C GLN A 87 -19.11 -28.07 46.49
N CYS A 88 -18.39 -28.55 45.44
CA CYS A 88 -18.95 -29.24 44.29
C CYS A 88 -20.26 -28.65 43.78
N LYS A 89 -20.31 -27.31 43.65
CA LYS A 89 -21.48 -26.60 43.17
C LYS A 89 -21.12 -25.44 42.26
N CYS A 90 -22.01 -25.15 41.34
CA CYS A 90 -21.92 -23.96 40.51
C CYS A 90 -22.26 -22.72 41.33
N ILE A 91 -21.32 -21.79 41.48
CA ILE A 91 -21.58 -20.52 42.17
C ILE A 91 -22.47 -19.63 41.30
N LYS A 92 -22.21 -19.57 39.98
CA LYS A 92 -23.01 -18.78 39.04
C LYS A 92 -22.84 -19.28 37.60
N LYS A 93 -23.95 -19.32 36.85
CA LYS A 93 -23.96 -19.53 35.40
C LYS A 93 -24.00 -18.18 34.69
N CYS A 94 -23.18 -18.01 33.67
CA CYS A 94 -23.21 -16.84 32.76
C CYS A 94 -23.33 -17.37 31.34
N ASP A 95 -24.05 -16.68 30.46
CA ASP A 95 -24.18 -17.09 29.04
C ASP A 95 -22.88 -16.86 28.24
N GLY A 96 -21.88 -16.21 28.84
CA GLY A 96 -20.56 -15.91 28.27
C GLY A 96 -20.19 -14.44 28.46
N PRO A 97 -18.96 -14.03 28.09
CA PRO A 97 -18.55 -12.64 28.14
C PRO A 97 -19.25 -11.83 27.05
N ASP A 98 -19.84 -10.68 27.40
CA ASP A 98 -20.43 -9.78 26.42
C ASP A 98 -19.35 -9.22 25.49
N ARG A 99 -19.57 -9.29 24.18
CA ARG A 99 -18.62 -8.81 23.16
C ARG A 99 -18.40 -7.30 23.19
N ARG A 100 -19.28 -6.53 23.83
CA ARG A 100 -19.14 -5.09 24.07
C ARG A 100 -18.25 -4.77 25.26
N CYS A 101 -17.89 -5.77 26.06
CA CYS A 101 -16.90 -5.63 27.12
C CYS A 101 -15.51 -5.86 26.55
N LYS A 102 -14.55 -5.02 26.95
CA LYS A 102 -13.15 -5.19 26.56
C LYS A 102 -12.65 -6.58 26.99
N PRO A 103 -11.94 -7.32 26.11
CA PRO A 103 -11.35 -8.59 26.48
C PRO A 103 -10.48 -8.47 27.73
N GLY A 104 -10.75 -9.32 28.72
CA GLY A 104 -10.10 -9.31 30.04
C GLY A 104 -10.86 -8.58 31.15
N ASP A 105 -11.83 -7.74 30.81
CA ASP A 105 -12.58 -6.92 31.79
C ASP A 105 -13.88 -7.58 32.28
N TRP A 106 -14.19 -8.79 31.80
CA TRP A 106 -15.38 -9.55 32.19
C TRP A 106 -15.20 -10.24 33.55
N ASP A 107 -16.10 -9.97 34.49
CA ASP A 107 -16.13 -10.65 35.78
C ASP A 107 -17.10 -11.83 35.77
N TRP A 108 -16.55 -13.03 35.83
CA TRP A 108 -17.29 -14.29 35.89
C TRP A 108 -18.11 -14.47 37.18
N ASN A 109 -17.75 -13.81 38.28
CA ASN A 109 -18.51 -13.90 39.53
C ASN A 109 -19.81 -13.11 39.47
N SER A 110 -19.78 -11.92 38.88
CA SER A 110 -20.96 -11.06 38.75
C SER A 110 -21.68 -11.20 37.41
N CYS A 111 -21.07 -11.87 36.42
CA CYS A 111 -21.51 -11.87 35.01
C CYS A 111 -21.69 -10.45 34.47
N ARG A 112 -20.73 -9.56 34.78
CA ARG A 112 -20.77 -8.15 34.37
C ARG A 112 -19.38 -7.70 33.93
N CYS A 113 -19.33 -6.71 33.05
CA CYS A 113 -18.09 -6.03 32.72
C CYS A 113 -17.67 -5.12 33.88
N LYS A 114 -16.48 -5.30 34.43
CA LYS A 114 -15.90 -4.43 35.47
C LYS A 114 -15.09 -3.27 34.92
N GLY A 115 -14.62 -3.43 33.69
CA GLY A 115 -13.78 -2.43 33.03
C GLY A 115 -14.53 -1.73 31.90
N ARG A 116 -13.90 -1.67 30.74
CA ARG A 116 -14.38 -0.83 29.65
C ARG A 116 -15.47 -1.51 28.83
N TRP A 117 -16.55 -0.78 28.61
CA TRP A 117 -17.69 -1.19 27.81
C TRP A 117 -17.93 -0.20 26.67
N CYS A 118 -18.19 -0.72 25.46
CA CYS A 118 -18.53 0.08 24.29
C CYS A 118 -19.85 -0.40 23.68
N ASP A 119 -20.94 0.36 23.88
CA ASP A 119 -22.27 0.00 23.36
C ASP A 119 -22.32 -0.12 21.84
N ASN A 120 -21.45 0.60 21.14
CA ASN A 120 -21.35 0.65 19.69
C ASN A 120 -20.30 -0.33 19.12
N TYR A 121 -19.88 -1.34 19.88
CA TYR A 121 -18.91 -2.32 19.41
C TYR A 121 -19.35 -2.98 18.10
N ASP A 122 -18.50 -2.90 17.09
CA ASP A 122 -18.70 -3.55 15.80
C ASP A 122 -17.80 -4.78 15.68
N SER A 123 -18.41 -5.98 15.70
CA SER A 123 -17.67 -7.24 15.57
C SER A 123 -17.01 -7.43 14.20
N ASN A 124 -17.40 -6.67 13.18
CA ASN A 124 -16.76 -6.70 11.87
C ASN A 124 -15.52 -5.81 11.80
N CYS A 125 -15.31 -4.97 12.82
CA CYS A 125 -14.13 -4.14 12.91
C CYS A 125 -12.89 -4.97 13.25
N LYS A 126 -11.96 -5.11 12.29
CA LYS A 126 -10.69 -5.81 12.51
C LYS A 126 -9.77 -5.12 13.53
N THR A 127 -9.94 -3.82 13.76
CA THR A 127 -9.03 -3.01 14.57
C THR A 127 -9.80 -2.05 15.46
N TRP A 128 -10.58 -2.61 16.38
CA TRP A 128 -11.35 -1.84 17.35
C TRP A 128 -10.45 -1.14 18.37
N ASN A 129 -10.64 0.16 18.56
CA ASN A 129 -10.02 0.90 19.66
C ASN A 129 -10.97 0.90 20.86
N TRP A 130 -10.62 0.13 21.90
CA TRP A 130 -11.39 0.06 23.12
C TRP A 130 -11.44 1.42 23.84
N ASP A 131 -10.37 2.21 23.87
CA ASP A 131 -10.33 3.46 24.65
C ASP A 131 -11.24 4.56 24.11
N THR A 132 -11.36 4.64 22.78
CA THR A 132 -12.24 5.62 22.12
C THR A 132 -13.57 5.03 21.67
N CYS A 133 -13.80 3.73 21.87
CA CYS A 133 -14.97 3.00 21.36
C CYS A 133 -15.23 3.26 19.87
N GLN A 134 -14.18 3.16 19.05
CA GLN A 134 -14.27 3.41 17.62
C GLN A 134 -13.51 2.35 16.84
N CYS A 135 -14.08 1.94 15.70
CA CYS A 135 -13.33 1.16 14.74
C CYS A 135 -12.24 2.03 14.11
N LYS A 136 -10.96 1.63 14.20
CA LYS A 136 -9.92 2.31 13.44
C LYS A 136 -10.22 2.12 11.96
N LYS A 137 -10.30 3.23 11.24
CA LYS A 137 -10.41 3.21 9.78
C LYS A 137 -9.08 2.65 9.25
N VAL A 138 -9.14 1.49 8.58
CA VAL A 138 -7.98 0.88 7.95
C VAL A 138 -8.05 1.19 6.45
N CYS A 139 -7.11 1.98 5.96
CA CYS A 139 -6.89 2.19 4.53
C CYS A 139 -5.73 1.30 4.10
N HIS A 140 -5.94 0.55 3.02
CA HIS A 140 -4.96 -0.42 2.53
C HIS A 140 -3.96 0.18 1.52
N GLU A 141 -4.35 1.26 0.84
CA GLU A 141 -3.53 1.97 -0.13
C GLU A 141 -3.71 3.48 0.08
N ALA A 142 -2.64 4.25 -0.14
CA ALA A 142 -2.72 5.69 -0.23
C ALA A 142 -3.29 6.09 -1.59
N ASP A 143 -4.10 7.14 -1.65
CA ASP A 143 -4.62 7.63 -2.93
C ASP A 143 -3.47 8.10 -3.83
N ARG A 144 -3.44 7.62 -5.08
CA ARG A 144 -2.38 7.93 -6.05
C ARG A 144 -2.41 9.39 -6.52
N HIS A 145 -3.50 10.11 -6.31
CA HIS A 145 -3.59 11.55 -6.61
C HIS A 145 -3.01 12.41 -5.47
N CYS A 146 -2.72 11.81 -4.31
CA CYS A 146 -2.05 12.47 -3.20
C CYS A 146 -0.54 12.40 -3.38
N LYS A 147 0.15 13.51 -3.15
CA LYS A 147 1.61 13.56 -3.18
C LYS A 147 2.20 12.52 -2.22
N PRO A 148 3.19 11.73 -2.65
CA PRO A 148 3.87 10.78 -1.78
C PRO A 148 4.39 11.47 -0.50
N GLY A 149 4.01 10.92 0.66
CA GLY A 149 4.34 11.48 1.98
C GLY A 149 3.21 12.31 2.62
N ASP A 150 2.22 12.77 1.84
CA ASP A 150 1.14 13.64 2.34
C ASP A 150 -0.13 12.87 2.77
N TRP A 151 -0.14 11.54 2.63
CA TRP A 151 -1.26 10.69 3.01
C TRP A 151 -1.32 10.44 4.52
N ASP A 152 -2.45 10.76 5.14
CA ASP A 152 -2.75 10.44 6.53
C ASP A 152 -3.46 9.09 6.66
N TRP A 153 -2.71 8.08 7.13
CA TRP A 153 -3.21 6.74 7.38
C TRP A 153 -4.26 6.65 8.49
N ASN A 154 -4.30 7.60 9.42
CA ASN A 154 -5.31 7.57 10.50
C ASN A 154 -6.68 8.04 10.02
N SER A 155 -6.73 9.03 9.13
CA SER A 155 -7.98 9.58 8.58
C SER A 155 -8.33 9.04 7.19
N CYS A 156 -7.40 8.32 6.54
CA CYS A 156 -7.49 7.88 5.16
C CYS A 156 -7.76 9.04 4.21
N ARG A 157 -6.99 10.12 4.34
CA ARG A 157 -7.13 11.34 3.56
C ARG A 157 -5.77 11.96 3.26
N CYS A 158 -5.67 12.64 2.13
CA CYS A 158 -4.51 13.47 1.82
C CYS A 158 -4.55 14.76 2.66
N LYS A 159 -3.48 15.05 3.40
CA LYS A 159 -3.34 16.31 4.17
C LYS A 159 -2.60 17.40 3.42
N GLY A 160 -1.83 17.01 2.41
CA GLY A 160 -1.01 17.92 1.62
C GLY A 160 -1.54 18.07 0.22
N ARG A 161 -0.63 17.99 -0.76
CA ARG A 161 -0.95 18.33 -2.13
C ARG A 161 -1.67 17.19 -2.84
N TRP A 162 -2.77 17.56 -3.49
CA TRP A 162 -3.61 16.67 -4.30
C TRP A 162 -3.60 17.15 -5.75
N CYS A 163 -3.44 16.22 -6.69
CA CYS A 163 -3.49 16.48 -8.13
C CYS A 163 -4.52 15.56 -8.79
N ASP A 164 -5.72 16.09 -9.07
CA ASP A 164 -6.81 15.33 -9.71
C ASP A 164 -6.45 14.75 -11.08
N ASN A 165 -5.49 15.37 -11.76
CA ASN A 165 -5.01 15.00 -13.08
C ASN A 165 -3.74 14.14 -13.05
N TYR A 166 -3.42 13.52 -11.91
CA TYR A 166 -2.23 12.67 -11.81
C TYR A 166 -2.25 11.56 -12.87
N ASP A 167 -1.17 11.52 -13.65
CA ASP A 167 -0.96 10.49 -14.68
C ASP A 167 0.15 9.54 -14.23
N SER A 168 -0.22 8.29 -13.92
CA SER A 168 0.73 7.24 -13.53
C SER A 168 1.70 6.84 -14.63
N ASN A 169 1.40 7.16 -15.90
CA ASN A 169 2.29 6.89 -17.02
C ASN A 169 3.34 8.00 -17.21
N CYS A 170 3.18 9.12 -16.51
CA CYS A 170 4.14 10.19 -16.54
C CYS A 170 5.43 9.80 -15.81
N LYS A 171 6.53 9.65 -16.56
CA LYS A 171 7.85 9.31 -15.98
C LYS A 171 8.40 10.38 -15.03
N MET A 172 8.05 11.65 -15.22
CA MET A 172 8.52 12.77 -14.39
C MET A 172 7.37 13.71 -14.04
N TRP A 173 6.53 13.28 -13.10
CA TRP A 173 5.44 14.10 -12.58
C TRP A 173 5.97 15.21 -11.66
N ASN A 174 5.52 16.45 -11.87
CA ASN A 174 5.74 17.54 -10.94
C ASN A 174 4.53 17.70 -10.03
N TRP A 175 4.68 17.28 -8.78
CA TRP A 175 3.63 17.38 -7.75
C TRP A 175 3.24 18.82 -7.43
N ASP A 176 4.15 19.79 -7.52
CA ASP A 176 3.86 21.17 -7.11
C ASP A 176 3.06 21.94 -8.17
N THR A 177 3.23 21.60 -9.45
CA THR A 177 2.44 22.19 -10.55
C THR A 177 1.33 21.28 -11.07
N CYS A 178 1.23 20.05 -10.55
CA CYS A 178 0.32 19.00 -11.04
C CYS A 178 0.41 18.82 -12.57
N GLN A 179 1.64 18.71 -13.08
CA GLN A 179 1.90 18.57 -14.50
C GLN A 179 2.97 17.51 -14.76
N CYS A 180 2.75 16.73 -15.81
CA CYS A 180 3.81 15.87 -16.32
C CYS A 180 4.90 16.73 -16.96
N LYS A 181 6.15 16.62 -16.50
CA LYS A 181 7.27 17.26 -17.20
C LYS A 181 7.43 16.59 -18.55
N LYS A 182 7.45 17.40 -19.60
CA LYS A 182 7.72 16.94 -20.97
C LYS A 182 9.15 16.42 -21.01
N VAL A 183 9.33 15.11 -21.16
CA VAL A 183 10.65 14.49 -21.32
C VAL A 183 10.90 14.32 -22.81
N CYS A 184 11.94 14.98 -23.32
CA CYS A 184 12.42 14.76 -24.68
C CYS A 184 13.60 13.82 -24.68
N HIS A 185 13.49 12.74 -25.46
CA HIS A 185 14.49 11.70 -25.54
C HIS A 185 15.63 12.03 -26.52
N GLN A 186 15.35 12.90 -27.48
CA GLN A 186 16.33 13.37 -28.46
C GLN A 186 16.04 14.82 -28.83
N ALA A 187 17.10 15.58 -29.12
CA ALA A 187 16.98 16.89 -29.74
C ALA A 187 16.56 16.72 -31.21
N ASP A 188 15.79 17.67 -31.75
CA ASP A 188 15.48 17.70 -33.19
C ASP A 188 16.79 17.85 -33.98
N PRO A 189 17.13 16.93 -34.89
CA PRO A 189 18.35 17.00 -35.68
C PRO A 189 18.41 18.24 -36.60
N HIS A 190 17.30 18.90 -36.90
CA HIS A 190 17.26 20.16 -37.67
C HIS A 190 17.57 21.39 -36.83
N CYS A 191 17.67 21.25 -35.50
CA CYS A 191 18.08 22.31 -34.59
C CYS A 191 19.61 22.33 -34.47
N LYS A 192 20.19 23.54 -34.50
CA LYS A 192 21.64 23.72 -34.30
C LYS A 192 22.07 23.08 -32.96
N PRO A 193 23.15 22.29 -32.92
CA PRO A 193 23.68 21.74 -31.68
C PRO A 193 23.91 22.84 -30.64
N GLY A 194 23.34 22.68 -29.45
CA GLY A 194 23.38 23.67 -28.37
C GLY A 194 22.13 24.55 -28.25
N ASP A 195 21.28 24.63 -29.29
CA ASP A 195 20.10 25.50 -29.30
C ASP A 195 18.80 24.79 -28.86
N TRP A 196 18.87 23.51 -28.52
CA TRP A 196 17.71 22.72 -28.08
C TRP A 196 17.34 22.99 -26.62
N ASP A 197 16.10 23.41 -26.38
CA ASP A 197 15.52 23.50 -25.04
C ASP A 197 14.98 22.14 -24.59
N TRP A 198 15.71 21.48 -23.71
CA TRP A 198 15.27 20.21 -23.11
C TRP A 198 14.05 20.34 -22.20
N GLY A 199 13.81 21.49 -21.58
CA GLY A 199 12.67 21.72 -20.69
C GLY A 199 11.36 21.98 -21.43
N GLN A 200 11.44 22.62 -22.60
CA GLN A 200 10.27 22.91 -23.44
C GLN A 200 10.17 22.03 -24.69
N CYS A 201 11.16 21.17 -24.92
CA CYS A 201 11.20 20.27 -26.07
C CYS A 201 11.08 21.00 -27.42
N ARG A 202 11.85 22.07 -27.59
CA ARG A 202 11.83 22.88 -28.81
C ARG A 202 13.18 23.52 -29.09
N CYS A 203 13.46 23.79 -30.36
CA CYS A 203 14.62 24.60 -30.73
C CYS A 203 14.38 26.06 -30.32
N LYS A 204 15.27 26.63 -29.51
CA LYS A 204 15.25 28.05 -29.12
C LYS A 204 16.04 28.94 -30.07
N GLY A 205 17.00 28.35 -30.79
CA GLY A 205 17.88 29.05 -31.70
C GLY A 205 17.63 28.66 -33.14
N LYS A 206 18.71 28.39 -33.88
CA LYS A 206 18.65 28.26 -35.33
C LYS A 206 18.14 26.89 -35.75
N TRP A 207 17.15 26.88 -36.63
CA TRP A 207 16.55 25.67 -37.19
C TRP A 207 16.68 25.67 -38.71
N CYS A 208 17.20 24.58 -39.26
CA CYS A 208 17.41 24.39 -40.69
C CYS A 208 16.57 23.21 -41.19
N SER A 209 15.43 23.48 -41.84
CA SER A 209 14.51 22.45 -42.38
C SER A 209 15.17 21.47 -43.35
N ASN A 210 16.25 21.90 -44.01
CA ASN A 210 16.95 21.17 -45.04
C ASN A 210 18.21 20.47 -44.51
N TYR A 211 18.36 20.33 -43.19
CA TYR A 211 19.49 19.64 -42.59
C TYR A 211 19.62 18.22 -43.15
N ASP A 212 20.81 17.89 -43.64
CA ASP A 212 21.17 16.57 -44.14
C ASP A 212 22.24 15.97 -43.24
N SER A 213 21.90 14.90 -42.51
CA SER A 213 22.82 14.19 -41.63
C SER A 213 24.00 13.54 -42.37
N ASN A 214 23.89 13.34 -43.68
CA ASN A 214 24.97 12.80 -44.52
C ASN A 214 25.94 13.89 -45.00
N CYS A 215 25.65 15.15 -44.69
CA CYS A 215 26.54 16.24 -45.01
C CYS A 215 27.84 16.16 -44.21
N LYS A 216 28.98 16.01 -44.90
CA LYS A 216 30.30 16.00 -44.25
C LYS A 216 30.63 17.29 -43.52
N THR A 217 30.13 18.44 -43.98
CA THR A 217 30.36 19.72 -43.33
C THR A 217 29.15 20.64 -43.52
N TRP A 218 28.28 20.66 -42.51
CA TRP A 218 27.08 21.49 -42.49
C TRP A 218 27.37 22.88 -41.90
N ASN A 219 26.92 23.94 -42.58
CA ASN A 219 26.92 25.29 -42.05
C ASN A 219 25.55 25.63 -41.45
N TRP A 220 25.48 25.70 -40.13
CA TRP A 220 24.25 26.03 -39.38
C TRP A 220 23.80 27.48 -39.52
N ASP A 221 24.69 28.40 -39.90
CA ASP A 221 24.34 29.81 -40.05
C ASP A 221 23.76 30.12 -41.43
N THR A 222 24.15 29.39 -42.47
CA THR A 222 23.57 29.52 -43.81
C THR A 222 22.59 28.40 -44.17
N CYS A 223 22.46 27.37 -43.32
CA CYS A 223 21.69 26.15 -43.59
C CYS A 223 22.09 25.49 -44.92
N GLN A 224 23.40 25.33 -45.14
CA GLN A 224 23.95 24.78 -46.37
C GLN A 224 24.98 23.70 -46.08
N CYS A 225 24.88 22.61 -46.84
CA CYS A 225 25.92 21.60 -46.87
C CYS A 225 27.06 22.03 -47.81
N LYS A 226 28.31 22.01 -47.34
CA LYS A 226 29.45 22.06 -48.26
C LYS A 226 29.58 20.70 -48.95
N LYS A 227 29.33 20.64 -50.26
CA LYS A 227 29.58 19.42 -51.04
C LYS A 227 31.09 19.20 -51.14
N VAL A 228 31.54 17.96 -50.93
CA VAL A 228 32.93 17.56 -51.20
C VAL A 228 32.97 16.96 -52.60
N CYS A 229 33.53 17.70 -53.56
CA CYS A 229 33.78 17.18 -54.90
C CYS A 229 35.16 16.51 -54.91
N HIS A 230 35.22 15.24 -55.28
CA HIS A 230 36.49 14.50 -55.32
C HIS A 230 37.27 14.74 -56.62
N GLN A 231 36.59 15.12 -57.69
CA GLN A 231 37.18 15.45 -58.98
C GLN A 231 36.30 16.48 -59.70
N ALA A 232 36.91 17.36 -60.48
CA ALA A 232 36.18 18.23 -61.40
C ALA A 232 35.68 17.42 -62.60
N ASP A 233 34.51 17.76 -63.16
CA ASP A 233 34.02 17.10 -64.37
C ASP A 233 34.95 17.41 -65.55
N PRO A 234 35.46 16.39 -66.28
CA PRO A 234 36.35 16.59 -67.40
C PRO A 234 35.73 17.33 -68.58
N HIS A 235 34.40 17.49 -68.67
CA HIS A 235 33.73 18.27 -69.71
C HIS A 235 33.63 19.76 -69.37
N CYS A 236 33.97 20.14 -68.13
CA CYS A 236 34.05 21.52 -67.69
C CYS A 236 35.46 22.06 -67.92
N LYS A 237 35.56 23.31 -68.39
CA LYS A 237 36.86 24.00 -68.47
C LYS A 237 37.50 24.02 -67.06
N PRO A 238 38.81 23.69 -66.93
CA PRO A 238 39.43 23.47 -65.62
C PRO A 238 39.23 24.59 -64.58
N ASP A 239 39.27 25.86 -65.00
CA ASP A 239 39.12 27.01 -64.10
C ASP A 239 37.65 27.37 -63.77
N ASP A 240 36.70 26.76 -64.46
CA ASP A 240 35.27 27.09 -64.37
C ASP A 240 34.50 26.16 -63.40
N TRP A 241 35.18 25.19 -62.79
CA TRP A 241 34.57 24.25 -61.84
C TRP A 241 34.37 24.88 -60.45
N ASP A 242 33.13 24.93 -59.99
CA ASP A 242 32.78 25.37 -58.64
C ASP A 242 32.89 24.22 -57.63
N TRP A 243 34.02 24.17 -56.96
CA TRP A 243 34.31 23.20 -55.89
C TRP A 243 33.36 23.29 -54.69
N ASN A 244 32.64 24.40 -54.46
CA ASN A 244 31.71 24.51 -53.35
C ASN A 244 30.34 23.87 -53.65
N ASN A 245 29.93 23.85 -54.92
CA ASN A 245 28.63 23.32 -55.33
C ASN A 245 28.71 22.10 -56.26
N CYS A 246 29.93 21.67 -56.61
CA CYS A 246 30.24 20.58 -57.54
C CYS A 246 29.51 20.74 -58.88
N ARG A 247 29.70 21.90 -59.52
CA ARG A 247 29.11 22.17 -60.83
C ARG A 247 30.01 23.06 -61.67
N CYS A 248 29.93 22.94 -62.99
CA CYS A 248 30.58 23.87 -63.89
C CYS A 248 29.81 25.20 -63.90
N ARG A 249 30.50 26.33 -63.68
CA ARG A 249 29.91 27.68 -63.75
C ARG A 249 30.18 28.39 -65.08
N GLY A 250 31.10 27.87 -65.87
CA GLY A 250 31.53 28.48 -67.11
C GLY A 250 31.36 27.54 -68.29
N LYS A 251 32.39 27.39 -69.10
CA LYS A 251 32.32 26.68 -70.38
C LYS A 251 32.28 25.16 -70.18
N TRP A 252 31.28 24.56 -70.80
CA TRP A 252 31.05 23.13 -70.86
C TRP A 252 31.10 22.65 -72.30
N CYS A 253 31.81 21.56 -72.57
CA CYS A 253 31.93 20.95 -73.89
C CYS A 253 31.52 19.47 -73.82
N ASP A 254 30.29 19.14 -74.24
CA ASP A 254 29.78 17.76 -74.22
C ASP A 254 30.59 16.78 -75.07
N ASN A 255 31.28 17.30 -76.08
CA ASN A 255 32.12 16.53 -76.98
C ASN A 255 33.60 16.50 -76.56
N PHE A 256 33.91 16.84 -75.30
CA PHE A 256 35.28 16.83 -74.81
C PHE A 256 35.97 15.47 -75.01
N GLN A 257 37.20 15.52 -75.51
CA GLN A 257 38.01 14.35 -75.80
C GLN A 257 39.28 14.41 -74.97
N SER A 258 39.37 13.56 -73.94
CA SER A 258 40.52 13.52 -73.02
C SER A 258 41.84 13.14 -73.69
N ASN A 259 41.79 12.49 -74.85
CA ASN A 259 42.95 12.13 -75.67
C ASN A 259 43.41 13.24 -76.63
N CYS A 260 42.73 14.39 -76.68
CA CYS A 260 43.16 15.53 -77.48
C CYS A 260 44.14 16.42 -76.69
N ASN A 261 45.42 16.37 -77.07
CA ASN A 261 46.47 17.15 -76.41
C ASN A 261 46.37 18.69 -76.58
N ASN A 262 45.54 19.18 -77.53
CA ASN A 262 45.37 20.60 -77.80
C ASN A 262 43.90 20.96 -77.98
N TRP A 263 43.11 20.69 -76.94
CA TRP A 263 41.68 21.00 -76.92
C TRP A 263 41.43 22.51 -76.81
N ASN A 264 40.57 23.05 -77.68
CA ASN A 264 40.10 24.42 -77.58
C ASN A 264 38.77 24.47 -76.82
N TRP A 265 38.82 24.93 -75.57
CA TRP A 265 37.64 25.07 -74.71
C TRP A 265 36.62 26.11 -75.19
N ASP A 266 37.05 27.15 -75.90
CA ASP A 266 36.12 28.19 -76.38
C ASP A 266 35.32 27.74 -77.62
N LYS A 267 35.92 26.85 -78.43
CA LYS A 267 35.30 26.30 -79.64
C LYS A 267 34.82 24.86 -79.48
N CYS A 268 35.04 24.23 -78.33
CA CYS A 268 34.79 22.83 -78.04
C CYS A 268 35.25 21.89 -79.16
N LYS A 269 36.51 22.04 -79.61
CA LYS A 269 37.09 21.24 -80.71
C LYS A 269 38.56 20.97 -80.47
N CYS A 270 39.01 19.78 -80.87
CA CYS A 270 40.42 19.44 -80.90
C CYS A 270 41.13 20.23 -82.01
N LYS A 271 42.22 20.93 -81.69
CA LYS A 271 43.08 21.54 -82.71
C LYS A 271 44.03 20.48 -83.23
N HIS A 272 43.81 20.01 -84.46
CA HIS A 272 44.82 19.26 -85.18
C HIS A 272 45.95 20.21 -85.59
N LYS A 273 47.21 19.82 -85.38
CA LYS A 273 48.34 20.54 -85.96
C LYS A 273 48.18 20.47 -87.48
N SER A 274 47.89 21.61 -88.11
CA SER A 274 48.08 21.84 -89.54
C SER A 274 49.57 21.81 -89.87
#